data_AF-A0A2J4RBZ8-F1
#
_entry.id   AF-A0A2J4RBZ8-F1
#
_cell.length_a   1.000
_cell.length_b   1.000
_cell.length_c   1.000
_cell.angle_alpha   90.00
_cell.angle_beta   90.00
_cell.angle_gamma   90.00
#
_symmetry.space_group_name_H-M   'P 1'
#
loop_
_entity.id
_entity.type
_entity.pdbx_description
1 polymer ?
#
loop_
_entity_poly.entity_id
_entity_poly.type
_entity_poly.pdbx_seq_one_letter_code
_entity_poly.pdbx_strand_id
1 'polypeptide(L)'
;MTFSDWPWRHWRRLREEAQALRLNERRLSWRELCAQIDVLAAGFHARGVRDGDGVLLRAYNQPDALLAWLALLQCGARVLPLNPQLPAPQLAELLPSLGLRHALVLNGGDLPAALNPLALHAGDGVHAVDWREDRIASMTLTSGSTGLPKAAVHAFRAHLASAEGVLAMIPFAPQDDWLLSLPLFHVSGQGILWRWLFAGAGLTVRDKQPLEHALRGCTHASLVPTQLWRLLNGDARVSLKAVLLGGAAIPVALTEQAGQRGIRCWCGYGLTEFASTVCAK
;
A
#
# COMPACT_ATOMS: atom_id res chain seq x y z
N MET A 1 8.77 9.48 -14.53
CA MET A 1 10.03 8.84 -14.04
C MET A 1 10.03 7.37 -14.45
N THR A 2 11.16 6.79 -14.87
CA THR A 2 11.23 5.38 -15.30
C THR A 2 12.19 4.58 -14.43
N PHE A 3 11.79 3.38 -14.02
CA PHE A 3 12.60 2.49 -13.19
C PHE A 3 13.26 1.39 -14.05
N SER A 4 14.58 1.21 -13.89
CA SER A 4 15.36 0.14 -14.53
C SER A 4 15.62 -1.08 -13.63
N ASP A 5 15.11 -1.03 -12.40
CA ASP A 5 15.19 -2.08 -11.37
C ASP A 5 13.99 -1.87 -10.42
N TRP A 6 13.79 -2.80 -9.48
CA TRP A 6 12.79 -2.64 -8.42
C TRP A 6 12.91 -1.27 -7.74
N PRO A 7 11.79 -0.53 -7.51
CA PRO A 7 11.87 0.85 -7.02
C PRO A 7 12.69 1.03 -5.73
N TRP A 8 12.56 0.11 -4.77
CA TRP A 8 13.38 0.15 -3.53
C TRP A 8 14.88 -0.07 -3.80
N ARG A 9 15.25 -0.90 -4.77
CA ARG A 9 16.66 -1.12 -5.18
C ARG A 9 17.21 0.06 -5.98
N HIS A 10 16.38 0.68 -6.82
CA HIS A 10 16.72 1.94 -7.48
C HIS A 10 17.08 3.02 -6.46
N TRP A 11 16.24 3.21 -5.43
CA TRP A 11 16.52 4.19 -4.38
C TRP A 11 17.69 3.82 -3.48
N ARG A 12 17.90 2.53 -3.19
CA ARG A 12 19.13 2.06 -2.55
C ARG A 12 20.36 2.52 -3.32
N ARG A 13 20.40 2.36 -4.65
CA ARG A 13 21.56 2.79 -5.46
C ARG A 13 21.81 4.30 -5.40
N LEU A 14 20.75 5.11 -5.31
CA LEU A 14 20.89 6.58 -5.35
C LEU A 14 21.09 7.23 -3.99
N ARG A 15 20.59 6.63 -2.90
CA ARG A 15 20.55 7.23 -1.56
C ARG A 15 20.37 6.19 -0.46
N GLU A 16 21.30 5.23 -0.39
CA GLU A 16 21.18 4.03 0.47
C GLU A 16 20.94 4.33 1.95
N GLU A 17 21.54 5.40 2.49
CA GLU A 17 21.42 5.80 3.90
C GLU A 17 20.26 6.75 4.19
N ALA A 18 19.56 7.25 3.15
CA ALA A 18 18.39 8.11 3.36
C ALA A 18 17.23 7.29 3.96
N GLN A 19 16.46 7.92 4.84
CA GLN A 19 15.27 7.30 5.45
C GLN A 19 14.26 6.93 4.35
N ALA A 20 13.91 5.65 4.28
CA ALA A 20 12.92 5.11 3.34
C ALA A 20 11.57 4.91 4.02
N LEU A 21 11.60 4.29 5.21
CA LEU A 21 10.42 3.74 5.84
C LEU A 21 10.50 3.88 7.36
N ARG A 22 9.38 4.23 8.00
CA ARG A 22 9.20 4.19 9.44
C ARG A 22 8.17 3.12 9.78
N LEU A 23 8.61 2.08 10.48
CA LEU A 23 7.79 0.98 10.99
C LEU A 23 7.60 1.19 12.49
N ASN A 24 6.42 1.62 12.91
CA ASN A 24 6.17 2.13 14.26
C ASN A 24 7.15 3.29 14.58
N GLU A 25 8.05 3.09 15.54
CA GLU A 25 9.11 4.06 15.88
C GLU A 25 10.45 3.75 15.19
N ARG A 26 10.61 2.56 14.61
CA ARG A 26 11.84 2.14 13.94
C ARG A 26 11.94 2.79 12.57
N ARG A 27 13.07 3.45 12.29
CA ARG A 27 13.40 4.02 10.99
C ARG A 27 14.28 3.04 10.23
N LEU A 28 14.03 2.90 8.94
CA LEU A 28 14.81 2.09 8.02
C LEU A 28 15.33 2.97 6.89
N SER A 29 16.61 2.83 6.57
CA SER A 29 17.18 3.35 5.34
C SER A 29 16.77 2.51 4.12
N TRP A 30 17.03 2.99 2.90
CA TRP A 30 16.79 2.19 1.69
C TRP A 30 17.64 0.92 1.66
N ARG A 31 18.87 0.94 2.21
CA ARG A 31 19.73 -0.23 2.39
C ARG A 31 19.08 -1.28 3.30
N GLU A 32 18.64 -0.86 4.48
CA GLU A 32 18.02 -1.74 5.48
C GLU A 32 16.68 -2.30 5.00
N LEU A 33 15.88 -1.47 4.31
CA LEU A 33 14.63 -1.90 3.69
C LEU A 33 14.89 -2.99 2.65
N CYS A 34 15.84 -2.79 1.73
CA CYS A 34 16.16 -3.81 0.72
C CYS A 34 16.63 -5.11 1.37
N ALA A 35 17.47 -5.04 2.40
CA ALA A 35 17.94 -6.25 3.10
C ALA A 35 16.77 -7.05 3.71
N GLN A 36 15.77 -6.37 4.30
CA GLN A 36 14.58 -7.04 4.83
C GLN A 36 13.69 -7.64 3.72
N ILE A 37 13.52 -6.93 2.61
CA ILE A 37 12.78 -7.44 1.44
C ILE A 37 13.49 -8.68 0.88
N ASP A 38 14.82 -8.64 0.76
CA ASP A 38 15.63 -9.70 0.15
C ASP A 38 15.53 -11.02 0.92
N VAL A 39 15.65 -10.99 2.25
CA VAL A 39 15.54 -12.20 3.07
C VAL A 39 14.11 -12.75 3.11
N LEU A 40 13.09 -11.89 3.11
CA LEU A 40 11.69 -12.33 3.04
C LEU A 40 11.34 -12.92 1.68
N ALA A 41 11.83 -12.32 0.59
CA ALA A 41 11.64 -12.83 -0.76
C ALA A 41 12.33 -14.19 -0.93
N ALA A 42 13.55 -14.36 -0.40
CA ALA A 42 14.22 -15.67 -0.36
C ALA A 42 13.40 -16.70 0.43
N GLY A 43 12.83 -16.31 1.57
CA GLY A 43 11.99 -17.18 2.40
C GLY A 43 10.69 -17.61 1.72
N PHE A 44 10.03 -16.72 0.97
CA PHE A 44 8.85 -17.06 0.17
C PHE A 44 9.21 -17.96 -1.02
N HIS A 45 10.33 -17.68 -1.69
CA HIS A 45 10.81 -18.52 -2.79
C HIS A 45 11.15 -19.93 -2.33
N ALA A 46 11.83 -20.08 -1.18
CA ALA A 46 12.13 -21.37 -0.57
C ALA A 46 10.86 -22.17 -0.24
N ARG A 47 9.74 -21.49 0.05
CA ARG A 47 8.41 -22.08 0.31
C ARG A 47 7.59 -22.31 -0.96
N GLY A 48 8.20 -22.15 -2.13
CA GLY A 48 7.57 -22.55 -3.39
C GLY A 48 6.85 -21.42 -4.14
N VAL A 49 6.93 -20.16 -3.67
CA VAL A 49 6.45 -19.02 -4.46
C VAL A 49 7.32 -18.88 -5.71
N ARG A 50 6.67 -18.80 -6.87
CA ARG A 50 7.32 -18.62 -8.17
C ARG A 50 6.77 -17.39 -8.87
N ASP A 51 7.51 -16.95 -9.88
CA ASP A 51 7.09 -15.90 -10.81
C ASP A 51 5.66 -16.19 -11.32
N GLY A 52 4.76 -15.22 -11.17
CA GLY A 52 3.39 -15.31 -11.67
C GLY A 52 2.41 -16.03 -10.74
N ASP A 53 2.87 -16.62 -9.64
CA ASP A 53 1.99 -17.25 -8.65
C ASP A 53 1.01 -16.21 -8.08
N GLY A 54 -0.26 -16.59 -7.95
CA GLY A 54 -1.25 -15.80 -7.24
C GLY A 54 -1.12 -16.01 -5.73
N VAL A 55 -0.95 -14.93 -4.97
CA VAL A 55 -0.76 -14.99 -3.51
C VAL A 55 -1.80 -14.12 -2.81
N LEU A 56 -2.63 -14.76 -2.00
CA LEU A 56 -3.56 -14.07 -1.11
C LEU A 56 -2.80 -13.49 0.09
N LEU A 57 -2.97 -12.21 0.38
CA LEU A 57 -2.45 -11.53 1.56
C LEU A 57 -3.61 -11.02 2.41
N ARG A 58 -4.02 -11.80 3.41
CA ARG A 58 -5.10 -11.42 4.33
C ARG A 58 -4.52 -10.74 5.56
N ALA A 59 -4.53 -9.41 5.54
CA ALA A 59 -3.96 -8.60 6.61
C ALA A 59 -4.58 -7.19 6.69
N TYR A 60 -4.55 -6.60 7.88
CA TYR A 60 -4.64 -5.15 8.07
C TYR A 60 -3.29 -4.49 7.73
N ASN A 61 -3.28 -3.16 7.65
CA ASN A 61 -2.03 -2.42 7.58
C ASN A 61 -1.27 -2.60 8.90
N GLN A 62 -0.07 -3.18 8.79
CA GLN A 62 0.91 -3.36 9.86
C GLN A 62 2.29 -3.51 9.22
N PRO A 63 3.39 -3.28 9.96
CA PRO A 63 4.75 -3.38 9.42
C PRO A 63 5.00 -4.65 8.61
N ASP A 64 4.61 -5.79 9.17
CA ASP A 64 4.78 -7.10 8.56
C ASP A 64 4.01 -7.26 7.25
N ALA A 65 2.80 -6.69 7.15
CA ALA A 65 2.00 -6.77 5.92
C ALA A 65 2.64 -5.96 4.78
N LEU A 66 3.25 -4.80 5.08
CA LEU A 66 3.98 -4.03 4.07
C LEU A 66 5.23 -4.77 3.59
N LEU A 67 6.05 -5.29 4.51
CA LEU A 67 7.26 -6.02 4.15
C LEU A 67 6.93 -7.30 3.36
N ALA A 68 5.89 -8.02 3.78
CA ALA A 68 5.35 -9.17 3.04
C ALA A 68 4.98 -8.80 1.61
N TRP A 69 4.24 -7.69 1.45
CA TRP A 69 3.81 -7.21 0.16
C TRP A 69 5.01 -6.95 -0.77
N LEU A 70 5.99 -6.19 -0.31
CA LEU A 70 7.17 -5.84 -1.13
C LEU A 70 7.99 -7.10 -1.51
N ALA A 71 8.17 -8.04 -0.57
CA ALA A 71 8.87 -9.29 -0.81
C ALA A 71 8.12 -10.22 -1.78
N LEU A 72 6.80 -10.32 -1.69
CA LEU A 72 5.98 -11.07 -2.64
C LEU A 72 6.05 -10.47 -4.04
N LEU A 73 5.97 -9.13 -4.16
CA LEU A 73 6.20 -8.46 -5.43
C LEU A 73 7.59 -8.78 -5.99
N GLN A 74 8.64 -8.74 -5.15
CA GLN A 74 10.02 -9.07 -5.56
C GLN A 74 10.16 -10.52 -6.08
N CYS A 75 9.34 -11.45 -5.58
CA CYS A 75 9.24 -12.83 -6.10
C CYS A 75 8.48 -12.93 -7.44
N GLY A 76 7.95 -11.82 -7.96
CA GLY A 76 7.11 -11.77 -9.15
C GLY A 76 5.67 -12.24 -8.93
N ALA A 77 5.20 -12.32 -7.68
CA ALA A 77 3.86 -12.78 -7.35
C ALA A 77 2.78 -11.77 -7.74
N ARG A 78 1.59 -12.27 -8.11
CA ARG A 78 0.36 -11.49 -8.27
C ARG A 78 -0.34 -11.43 -6.90
N VAL A 79 -0.27 -10.28 -6.23
CA VAL A 79 -0.75 -10.17 -4.85
C VAL A 79 -2.24 -9.79 -4.82
N LEU A 80 -3.07 -10.63 -4.19
CA LEU A 80 -4.46 -10.32 -3.83
C LEU A 80 -4.52 -9.95 -2.34
N PRO A 81 -4.43 -8.66 -1.98
CA PRO A 81 -4.69 -8.28 -0.61
C PRO A 81 -6.17 -8.40 -0.28
N LEU A 82 -6.45 -8.87 0.91
CA LEU A 82 -7.80 -9.19 1.33
C LEU A 82 -8.10 -8.54 2.68
N ASN A 83 -9.24 -7.86 2.76
CA ASN A 83 -9.76 -7.36 4.02
C ASN A 83 -10.01 -8.56 4.98
N PRO A 84 -9.37 -8.61 6.16
CA PRO A 84 -9.61 -9.68 7.12
C PRO A 84 -11.07 -9.86 7.55
N GLN A 85 -11.89 -8.80 7.40
CA GLN A 85 -13.32 -8.81 7.75
C GLN A 85 -14.23 -9.49 6.71
N LEU A 86 -13.71 -9.88 5.53
CA LEU A 86 -14.53 -10.57 4.54
C LEU A 86 -14.96 -11.96 5.06
N PRO A 87 -16.27 -12.28 5.03
CA PRO A 87 -16.79 -13.54 5.55
C PRO A 87 -16.28 -14.77 4.79
N ALA A 88 -16.01 -15.86 5.50
CA ALA A 88 -15.52 -17.11 4.90
C ALA A 88 -16.40 -17.67 3.76
N PRO A 89 -17.76 -17.64 3.83
CA PRO A 89 -18.60 -18.09 2.72
C PRO A 89 -18.36 -17.31 1.42
N GLN A 90 -18.21 -15.98 1.53
CA GLN A 90 -17.92 -15.13 0.38
C GLN A 90 -16.54 -15.43 -0.22
N LEU A 91 -15.56 -15.75 0.63
CA LEU A 91 -14.22 -16.16 0.17
C LEU A 91 -14.24 -17.52 -0.53
N ALA A 92 -15.00 -18.49 0.00
CA ALA A 92 -15.13 -19.81 -0.62
C ALA A 92 -15.70 -19.73 -2.05
N GLU A 93 -16.59 -18.76 -2.30
CA GLU A 93 -17.14 -18.51 -3.63
C GLU A 93 -16.17 -17.74 -4.55
N LEU A 94 -15.48 -16.72 -4.02
CA LEU A 94 -14.62 -15.84 -4.82
C LEU A 94 -13.29 -16.49 -5.21
N LEU A 95 -12.56 -17.03 -4.24
CA LEU A 95 -11.14 -17.38 -4.39
C LEU A 95 -10.83 -18.43 -5.47
N PRO A 96 -11.66 -19.48 -5.69
CA PRO A 96 -11.36 -20.50 -6.70
C PRO A 96 -11.19 -19.94 -8.13
N SER A 97 -11.89 -18.86 -8.45
CA SER A 97 -11.84 -18.23 -9.78
C SER A 97 -10.62 -17.34 -10.02
N LEU A 98 -9.84 -17.04 -8.98
CA LEU A 98 -8.79 -16.02 -9.01
C LEU A 98 -7.38 -16.57 -9.31
N GLY A 99 -7.24 -17.88 -9.52
CA GLY A 99 -5.96 -18.51 -9.88
C GLY A 99 -4.87 -18.30 -8.81
N LEU A 100 -5.26 -18.42 -7.54
CA LEU A 100 -4.38 -18.31 -6.37
C LEU A 100 -3.76 -19.66 -6.04
N ARG A 101 -2.51 -19.64 -5.58
CA ARG A 101 -1.76 -20.86 -5.21
C ARG A 101 -1.32 -20.85 -3.75
N HIS A 102 -1.09 -19.66 -3.19
CA HIS A 102 -0.59 -19.49 -1.84
C HIS A 102 -1.43 -18.48 -1.06
N ALA A 103 -1.36 -18.57 0.27
CA ALA A 103 -2.02 -17.63 1.17
C ALA A 103 -1.14 -17.29 2.38
N LEU A 104 -0.99 -16.01 2.65
CA LEU A 104 -0.40 -15.45 3.85
C LEU A 104 -1.50 -14.77 4.68
N VAL A 105 -1.71 -15.24 5.91
CA VAL A 105 -2.72 -14.74 6.85
C VAL A 105 -2.02 -14.23 8.10
N LEU A 106 -2.12 -12.93 8.39
CA LEU A 106 -1.35 -12.28 9.47
C LEU A 106 -2.19 -11.85 10.68
N ASN A 107 -3.52 -11.85 10.58
CA ASN A 107 -4.41 -11.39 11.65
C ASN A 107 -5.41 -12.46 12.10
N GLY A 108 -5.00 -13.73 12.00
CA GLY A 108 -5.82 -14.90 12.32
C GLY A 108 -6.93 -15.18 11.30
N GLY A 109 -7.74 -16.19 11.62
CA GLY A 109 -8.79 -16.72 10.76
C GLY A 109 -8.31 -17.89 9.89
N ASP A 110 -9.27 -18.63 9.34
CA ASP A 110 -8.98 -19.86 8.60
C ASP A 110 -8.24 -19.58 7.29
N LEU A 111 -7.25 -20.43 7.01
CA LEU A 111 -6.63 -20.53 5.71
C LEU A 111 -7.65 -21.12 4.72
N PRO A 112 -7.86 -20.54 3.55
CA PRO A 112 -8.67 -21.18 2.52
C PRO A 112 -8.09 -22.55 2.16
N ALA A 113 -8.88 -23.61 2.29
CA ALA A 113 -8.40 -25.01 2.31
C ALA A 113 -7.60 -25.44 1.05
N ALA A 114 -7.76 -24.76 -0.08
CA ALA A 114 -7.09 -25.07 -1.34
C ALA A 114 -5.75 -24.30 -1.57
N LEU A 115 -5.33 -23.44 -0.64
CA LEU A 115 -4.14 -22.60 -0.81
C LEU A 115 -2.98 -23.09 0.07
N ASN A 116 -1.76 -23.06 -0.47
CA ASN A 116 -0.56 -23.39 0.30
C ASN A 116 -0.30 -22.29 1.35
N PRO A 117 -0.14 -22.64 2.64
CA PRO A 117 0.15 -21.65 3.67
C PRO A 117 1.55 -21.07 3.48
N LEU A 118 1.64 -19.74 3.56
CA LEU A 118 2.88 -19.00 3.72
C LEU A 118 2.96 -18.41 5.12
N ALA A 119 4.18 -18.16 5.56
CA ALA A 119 4.46 -17.46 6.81
C ALA A 119 5.71 -16.60 6.63
N LEU A 120 5.80 -15.51 7.40
CA LEU A 120 6.95 -14.62 7.36
C LEU A 120 8.17 -15.28 7.98
N HIS A 121 9.13 -15.62 7.12
CA HIS A 121 10.37 -16.24 7.52
C HIS A 121 11.47 -15.66 6.63
N ALA A 122 12.60 -15.32 7.25
CA ALA A 122 13.81 -15.06 6.51
C ALA A 122 14.29 -16.36 5.85
N GLY A 123 14.64 -16.27 4.56
CA GLY A 123 15.40 -17.30 3.86
C GLY A 123 16.86 -16.88 3.71
N ASP A 124 17.69 -17.83 3.29
CA ASP A 124 19.11 -17.58 3.04
C ASP A 124 19.32 -16.92 1.68
N GLY A 125 20.18 -15.90 1.65
CA GLY A 125 20.57 -15.21 0.42
C GLY A 125 19.56 -14.15 -0.04
N VAL A 126 19.57 -13.88 -1.35
CA VAL A 126 18.76 -12.85 -2.00
C VAL A 126 17.97 -13.48 -3.12
N HIS A 127 16.65 -13.28 -3.13
CA HIS A 127 15.81 -13.65 -4.26
C HIS A 127 15.09 -12.44 -4.83
N ALA A 128 15.21 -12.24 -6.15
CA ALA A 128 14.41 -11.31 -6.91
C ALA A 128 14.28 -11.80 -8.35
N VAL A 129 13.08 -11.71 -8.91
CA VAL A 129 12.91 -11.83 -10.36
C VAL A 129 13.32 -10.53 -11.04
N ASP A 130 13.59 -10.59 -12.34
CA ASP A 130 13.91 -9.39 -13.12
C ASP A 130 12.76 -8.39 -13.09
N TRP A 131 13.13 -7.12 -12.91
CA TRP A 131 12.19 -6.01 -12.93
C TRP A 131 11.57 -5.85 -14.32
N ARG A 132 10.24 -5.78 -14.34
CA ARG A 132 9.43 -5.58 -15.53
C ARG A 132 8.19 -4.78 -15.16
N GLU A 133 8.03 -3.60 -15.74
CA GLU A 133 6.90 -2.72 -15.40
C GLU A 133 5.55 -3.25 -15.91
N ASP A 134 5.55 -4.11 -16.92
CA ASP A 134 4.37 -4.74 -17.50
C ASP A 134 3.88 -5.97 -16.71
N ARG A 135 4.68 -6.45 -15.75
CA ARG A 135 4.32 -7.54 -14.85
C ARG A 135 3.12 -7.15 -13.97
N ILE A 136 2.24 -8.11 -13.74
CA ILE A 136 1.10 -7.94 -12.82
C ILE A 136 1.61 -7.82 -11.38
N ALA A 137 1.19 -6.75 -10.70
CA ALA A 137 1.55 -6.48 -9.32
C ALA A 137 0.42 -6.89 -8.35
N SER A 138 -0.81 -6.46 -8.65
CA SER A 138 -1.93 -6.62 -7.71
C SER A 138 -3.23 -7.04 -8.37
N MET A 139 -4.05 -7.72 -7.57
CA MET A 139 -5.44 -8.03 -7.84
C MET A 139 -6.27 -7.39 -6.72
N THR A 140 -7.09 -6.39 -7.01
CA THR A 140 -7.83 -5.64 -5.97
C THR A 140 -9.32 -5.85 -6.13
N LEU A 141 -9.99 -6.26 -5.06
CA LEU A 141 -11.43 -6.49 -5.08
C LEU A 141 -12.21 -5.16 -5.16
N THR A 142 -13.21 -5.13 -6.05
CA THR A 142 -14.22 -4.05 -6.12
C THR A 142 -15.26 -4.21 -5.01
N SER A 143 -16.01 -3.15 -4.67
CA SER A 143 -17.05 -3.18 -3.64
C SER A 143 -18.28 -4.04 -3.96
N GLY A 144 -18.44 -4.55 -5.19
CA GLY A 144 -19.47 -5.55 -5.53
C GLY A 144 -20.91 -5.02 -5.53
N SER A 145 -21.16 -3.78 -5.96
CA SER A 145 -22.50 -3.17 -5.93
C SER A 145 -23.56 -3.87 -6.81
N THR A 146 -23.15 -4.78 -7.70
CA THR A 146 -24.03 -5.50 -8.64
C THR A 146 -23.86 -7.03 -8.58
N GLY A 147 -23.28 -7.57 -7.51
CA GLY A 147 -23.02 -9.01 -7.36
C GLY A 147 -21.68 -9.31 -6.69
N LEU A 148 -21.08 -10.46 -7.01
CA LEU A 148 -19.78 -10.84 -6.47
C LEU A 148 -18.69 -9.80 -6.81
N PRO A 149 -17.84 -9.42 -5.83
CA PRO A 149 -16.65 -8.62 -6.09
C PRO A 149 -15.80 -9.16 -7.25
N LYS A 150 -15.44 -8.27 -8.19
CA LYS A 150 -14.46 -8.56 -9.23
C LYS A 150 -13.06 -8.21 -8.74
N ALA A 151 -12.04 -8.91 -9.24
CA ALA A 151 -10.65 -8.55 -9.02
C ALA A 151 -10.13 -7.70 -10.18
N ALA A 152 -9.96 -6.40 -9.96
CA ALA A 152 -9.27 -5.53 -10.91
C ALA A 152 -7.77 -5.83 -10.86
N VAL A 153 -7.14 -6.04 -12.01
CA VAL A 153 -5.75 -6.48 -12.12
C VAL A 153 -4.87 -5.36 -12.65
N HIS A 154 -3.80 -5.03 -11.93
CA HIS A 154 -2.90 -3.93 -12.28
C HIS A 154 -1.47 -4.40 -12.43
N ALA A 155 -0.83 -3.97 -13.52
CA ALA A 155 0.61 -4.04 -13.68
C ALA A 155 1.32 -2.94 -12.89
N PHE A 156 2.62 -3.09 -12.65
CA PHE A 156 3.43 -2.05 -11.97
C PHE A 156 3.33 -0.69 -12.68
N ARG A 157 3.37 -0.67 -14.02
CA ARG A 157 3.24 0.55 -14.83
C ARG A 157 1.95 1.33 -14.55
N ALA A 158 0.84 0.65 -14.24
CA ALA A 158 -0.44 1.30 -13.97
C ALA A 158 -0.40 2.05 -12.62
N HIS A 159 0.18 1.41 -11.61
CA HIS A 159 0.39 2.01 -10.30
C HIS A 159 1.37 3.18 -10.34
N LEU A 160 2.47 3.03 -11.11
CA LEU A 160 3.46 4.09 -11.30
C LEU A 160 2.86 5.29 -12.05
N ALA A 161 2.05 5.06 -13.09
CA ALA A 161 1.35 6.12 -13.81
C ALA A 161 0.31 6.83 -12.92
N SER A 162 -0.43 6.08 -12.09
CA SER A 162 -1.34 6.67 -11.10
C SER A 162 -0.60 7.55 -10.08
N ALA A 163 0.54 7.08 -9.58
CA ALA A 163 1.40 7.86 -8.69
C ALA A 163 1.95 9.12 -9.38
N GLU A 164 2.45 9.01 -10.62
CA GLU A 164 2.96 10.14 -11.39
C GLU A 164 1.92 11.24 -11.56
N GLY A 165 0.69 10.89 -11.96
CA GLY A 165 -0.40 11.85 -12.13
C GLY A 165 -0.75 12.59 -10.84
N VAL A 166 -0.80 11.89 -9.71
CA VAL A 166 -1.07 12.52 -8.40
C VAL A 166 0.08 13.41 -7.96
N LEU A 167 1.34 12.98 -8.16
CA LEU A 167 2.52 13.72 -7.72
C LEU A 167 2.87 14.91 -8.62
N ALA A 168 2.34 14.96 -9.85
CA ALA A 168 2.36 16.17 -10.66
C ALA A 168 1.53 17.31 -10.04
N MET A 169 0.53 16.97 -9.22
CA MET A 169 -0.34 17.93 -8.53
C MET A 169 0.11 18.20 -7.09
N ILE A 170 0.41 17.13 -6.33
CA ILE A 170 0.70 17.18 -4.90
C ILE A 170 2.22 17.10 -4.69
N PRO A 171 2.89 18.20 -4.25
CA PRO A 171 4.32 18.16 -4.01
C PRO A 171 4.68 17.18 -2.89
N PHE A 172 5.46 16.16 -3.21
CA PHE A 172 5.92 15.14 -2.27
C PHE A 172 7.40 14.87 -2.54
N ALA A 173 8.24 15.46 -1.70
CA ALA A 173 9.69 15.52 -1.90
C ALA A 173 10.42 14.52 -0.99
N PRO A 174 11.74 14.27 -1.21
CA PRO A 174 12.52 13.32 -0.42
C PRO A 174 12.46 13.46 1.11
N GLN A 175 12.27 14.69 1.61
CA GLN A 175 12.16 15.01 3.04
C GLN A 175 10.75 14.82 3.62
N ASP A 176 9.77 14.55 2.76
CA ASP A 176 8.39 14.34 3.17
C ASP A 176 8.15 12.88 3.58
N ASP A 177 7.12 12.70 4.39
CA ASP A 177 6.69 11.41 4.93
C ASP A 177 5.17 11.28 4.78
N TRP A 178 4.73 10.20 4.12
CA TRP A 178 3.31 9.87 3.94
C TRP A 178 2.88 8.77 4.90
N LEU A 179 1.83 8.99 5.69
CA LEU A 179 1.23 7.92 6.48
C LEU A 179 0.50 6.95 5.55
N LEU A 180 0.71 5.64 5.72
CA LEU A 180 -0.13 4.58 5.15
C LEU A 180 -1.49 4.54 5.86
N SER A 181 -2.30 5.57 5.64
CA SER A 181 -3.51 5.92 6.39
C SER A 181 -4.77 5.19 5.92
N LEU A 182 -4.70 4.49 4.79
CA LEU A 182 -5.80 3.72 4.21
C LEU A 182 -5.34 2.30 3.84
N PRO A 183 -6.25 1.30 3.85
CA PRO A 183 -5.86 -0.11 3.75
C PRO A 183 -5.20 -0.49 2.41
N LEU A 184 -4.16 -1.33 2.44
CA LEU A 184 -3.51 -1.88 1.24
C LEU A 184 -4.42 -2.83 0.45
N PHE A 185 -5.49 -3.37 1.06
CA PHE A 185 -6.53 -4.10 0.32
C PHE A 185 -7.48 -3.20 -0.48
N HIS A 186 -7.28 -1.87 -0.44
CA HIS A 186 -7.90 -0.91 -1.33
C HIS A 186 -6.83 -0.16 -2.14
N VAL A 187 -7.22 0.30 -3.34
CA VAL A 187 -6.33 1.10 -4.18
C VAL A 187 -5.89 2.41 -3.54
N SER A 188 -6.62 2.93 -2.55
CA SER A 188 -6.22 4.12 -1.81
C SER A 188 -4.95 3.90 -0.97
N GLY A 189 -4.82 2.76 -0.29
CA GLY A 189 -3.59 2.38 0.41
C GLY A 189 -2.46 2.02 -0.56
N GLN A 190 -2.77 1.28 -1.62
CA GLN A 190 -1.78 0.93 -2.65
C GLN A 190 -1.23 2.20 -3.33
N GLY A 191 -2.08 3.18 -3.63
CA GLY A 191 -1.65 4.45 -4.20
C GLY A 191 -0.69 5.20 -3.28
N ILE A 192 -0.84 5.13 -1.94
CA ILE A 192 0.15 5.71 -1.00
C ILE A 192 1.51 5.02 -1.16
N LEU A 193 1.50 3.68 -1.17
CA LEU A 193 2.72 2.87 -1.37
C LEU A 193 3.43 3.24 -2.68
N TRP A 194 2.68 3.38 -3.78
CA TRP A 194 3.27 3.68 -5.08
C TRP A 194 3.73 5.12 -5.24
N ARG A 195 3.08 6.08 -4.59
CA ARG A 195 3.59 7.47 -4.50
C ARG A 195 4.88 7.56 -3.69
N TRP A 196 4.96 6.81 -2.59
CA TRP A 196 6.19 6.63 -1.84
C TRP A 196 7.31 6.08 -2.70
N LEU A 197 7.09 4.95 -3.38
CA LEU A 197 8.10 4.35 -4.24
C LEU A 197 8.43 5.21 -5.47
N PHE A 198 7.49 5.97 -6.02
CA PHE A 198 7.73 6.85 -7.16
C PHE A 198 8.60 8.06 -6.79
N ALA A 199 8.36 8.68 -5.62
CA ALA A 199 9.15 9.82 -5.14
C ALA A 199 10.45 9.43 -4.41
N GLY A 200 10.49 8.19 -3.90
CA GLY A 200 11.48 7.68 -2.95
C GLY A 200 11.65 8.55 -1.70
N ALA A 201 10.55 9.13 -1.24
CA ALA A 201 10.47 9.87 0.01
C ALA A 201 10.31 8.92 1.22
N GLY A 202 9.78 9.41 2.33
CA GLY A 202 9.43 8.59 3.50
C GLY A 202 8.01 8.03 3.44
N LEU A 203 7.83 6.79 3.92
CA LEU A 203 6.54 6.22 4.28
C LEU A 203 6.50 5.91 5.77
N THR A 204 5.36 6.10 6.40
CA THR A 204 5.11 5.64 7.77
C THR A 204 4.04 4.57 7.79
N VAL A 205 4.36 3.43 8.40
CA VAL A 205 3.40 2.37 8.74
C VAL A 205 3.44 2.18 10.24
N ARG A 206 2.26 2.22 10.86
CA ARG A 206 2.12 1.94 12.28
C ARG A 206 1.00 0.96 12.52
N ASP A 207 1.11 0.22 13.61
CA ASP A 207 0.02 -0.58 14.12
C ASP A 207 -1.21 0.28 14.42
N LYS A 208 -2.37 -0.37 14.44
CA LYS A 208 -3.67 0.28 14.59
C LYS A 208 -3.71 1.10 15.88
N GLN A 209 -3.88 2.40 15.72
CA GLN A 209 -3.98 3.36 16.81
C GLN A 209 -4.83 4.56 16.35
N PRO A 210 -5.21 5.48 17.26
CA PRO A 210 -5.92 6.70 16.87
C PRO A 210 -5.16 7.50 15.80
N LEU A 211 -5.90 8.11 14.87
CA LEU A 211 -5.33 8.71 13.66
C LEU A 211 -4.34 9.83 13.99
N GLU A 212 -4.65 10.67 14.97
CA GLU A 212 -3.78 11.75 15.43
C GLU A 212 -2.45 11.25 15.99
N HIS A 213 -2.45 10.07 16.60
CA HIS A 213 -1.22 9.41 17.05
C HIS A 213 -0.46 8.86 15.85
N ALA A 214 -1.14 8.19 14.92
CA ALA A 214 -0.54 7.65 13.71
C ALA A 214 0.12 8.72 12.81
N LEU A 215 -0.42 9.94 12.78
CA LEU A 215 0.06 11.06 11.97
C LEU A 215 1.31 11.77 12.53
N ARG A 216 1.74 11.48 13.76
CA ARG A 216 2.88 12.19 14.38
C ARG A 216 4.15 12.06 13.53
N GLY A 217 4.72 13.19 13.12
CA GLY A 217 5.91 13.25 12.28
C GLY A 217 5.67 12.89 10.81
N CYS A 218 4.41 12.81 10.37
CA CYS A 218 4.05 12.70 8.97
C CYS A 218 3.76 14.09 8.40
N THR A 219 3.98 14.24 7.10
CA THR A 219 3.69 15.48 6.33
C THR A 219 2.50 15.30 5.39
N HIS A 220 2.20 14.06 5.01
CA HIS A 220 1.17 13.72 4.04
C HIS A 220 0.26 12.60 4.57
N ALA A 221 -1.02 12.66 4.19
CA ALA A 221 -1.99 11.59 4.45
C ALA A 221 -3.01 11.51 3.31
N SER A 222 -3.52 10.31 3.05
CA SER A 222 -4.75 10.15 2.24
C SER A 222 -5.90 9.77 3.18
N LEU A 223 -7.00 10.50 3.18
CA LEU A 223 -8.09 10.30 4.13
C LEU A 223 -9.44 10.19 3.43
N VAL A 224 -10.37 9.46 4.02
CA VAL A 224 -11.80 9.63 3.69
C VAL A 224 -12.37 10.83 4.46
N PRO A 225 -13.46 11.48 3.99
CA PRO A 225 -14.02 12.66 4.65
C PRO A 225 -14.29 12.48 6.15
N THR A 226 -14.76 11.30 6.57
CA THR A 226 -15.07 11.01 7.98
C THR A 226 -13.82 10.99 8.88
N GLN A 227 -12.67 10.59 8.35
CA GLN A 227 -11.40 10.64 9.10
C GLN A 227 -10.93 12.07 9.32
N LEU A 228 -11.05 12.92 8.29
CA LEU A 228 -10.68 14.34 8.43
C LEU A 228 -11.64 15.07 9.38
N TRP A 229 -12.95 14.80 9.31
CA TRP A 229 -13.91 15.32 10.29
C TRP A 229 -13.53 14.95 11.72
N ARG A 230 -13.18 13.68 11.98
CA ARG A 230 -12.74 13.25 13.31
C ARG A 230 -11.49 14.01 13.77
N LEU A 231 -10.55 14.27 12.88
CA LEU A 231 -9.33 15.02 13.20
C LEU A 231 -9.64 16.49 13.52
N LEU A 232 -10.51 17.14 12.73
CA LEU A 232 -10.91 18.53 12.95
C LEU A 232 -11.80 18.70 14.18
N ASN A 233 -12.60 17.71 14.54
CA ASN A 233 -13.43 17.77 15.75
C ASN A 233 -12.66 17.46 17.04
N GLY A 234 -11.40 17.01 16.92
CA GLY A 234 -10.49 16.84 18.05
C GLY A 234 -9.54 18.03 18.25
N ASP A 235 -8.79 17.98 19.35
CA ASP A 235 -7.79 19.01 19.72
C ASP A 235 -6.38 18.70 19.19
N ALA A 236 -6.25 17.66 18.37
CA ALA A 236 -4.96 17.21 17.87
C ALA A 236 -4.31 18.26 16.95
N ARG A 237 -3.10 18.70 17.31
CA ARG A 237 -2.24 19.47 16.40
C ARG A 237 -1.53 18.51 15.46
N VAL A 238 -1.71 18.70 14.15
CA VAL A 238 -1.03 17.92 13.11
C VAL A 238 -0.11 18.79 12.28
N SER A 239 1.00 18.22 11.81
CA SER A 239 2.04 18.88 11.01
C SER A 239 1.89 18.57 9.51
N LEU A 240 0.66 18.45 9.02
CA LEU A 240 0.39 18.01 7.65
C LEU A 240 0.56 19.16 6.66
N LYS A 241 1.41 18.94 5.65
CA LYS A 241 1.56 19.81 4.49
C LYS A 241 0.44 19.60 3.47
N ALA A 242 0.00 18.35 3.27
CA ALA A 242 -1.08 18.04 2.35
C ALA A 242 -1.91 16.81 2.78
N VAL A 243 -3.22 16.87 2.51
CA VAL A 243 -4.15 15.75 2.67
C VAL A 243 -4.87 15.51 1.35
N LEU A 244 -4.75 14.30 0.80
CA LEU A 244 -5.57 13.87 -0.32
C LEU A 244 -6.87 13.21 0.20
N LEU A 245 -8.01 13.78 -0.14
CA LEU A 245 -9.33 13.27 0.17
C LEU A 245 -9.88 12.46 -1.00
N GLY A 246 -10.67 11.41 -0.71
CA GLY A 246 -11.36 10.64 -1.73
C GLY A 246 -12.26 9.55 -1.16
N GLY A 247 -12.82 8.72 -2.04
CA GLY A 247 -13.67 7.57 -1.69
C GLY A 247 -15.15 7.91 -1.43
N ALA A 248 -15.50 9.19 -1.34
CA ALA A 248 -16.87 9.69 -1.24
C ALA A 248 -16.95 11.15 -1.72
N ALA A 249 -18.14 11.73 -1.75
CA ALA A 249 -18.31 13.16 -1.94
C ALA A 249 -17.59 13.94 -0.83
N ILE A 250 -16.90 15.02 -1.21
CA ILE A 250 -16.08 15.83 -0.31
C ILE A 250 -16.78 17.18 -0.09
N PRO A 251 -17.32 17.46 1.11
CA PRO A 251 -18.00 18.73 1.38
C PRO A 251 -17.01 19.90 1.35
N VAL A 252 -17.40 21.02 0.76
CA VAL A 252 -16.58 22.25 0.72
C VAL A 252 -16.26 22.74 2.13
N ALA A 253 -17.26 22.73 3.03
CA ALA A 253 -17.09 23.12 4.43
C ALA A 253 -16.01 22.31 5.16
N LEU A 254 -15.84 21.02 4.80
CA LEU A 254 -14.77 20.18 5.37
C LEU A 254 -13.38 20.71 4.99
N THR A 255 -13.19 21.04 3.70
CA THR A 255 -11.91 21.59 3.22
C THR A 255 -11.64 23.00 3.70
N GLU A 256 -12.66 23.83 3.86
CA GLU A 256 -12.52 25.19 4.41
C GLU A 256 -12.11 25.15 5.89
N GLN A 257 -12.74 24.30 6.71
CA GLN A 257 -12.36 24.12 8.11
C GLN A 257 -10.95 23.53 8.26
N ALA A 258 -10.55 22.60 7.37
CA ALA A 258 -9.18 22.11 7.32
C ALA A 258 -8.19 23.22 6.99
N GLY A 259 -8.52 24.08 6.02
CA GLY A 259 -7.72 25.25 5.65
C GLY A 259 -7.54 26.24 6.81
N GLN A 260 -8.59 26.48 7.62
CA GLN A 260 -8.51 27.29 8.84
C GLN A 260 -7.54 26.73 9.89
N ARG A 261 -7.26 25.41 9.85
CA ARG A 261 -6.25 24.74 10.68
C ARG A 261 -4.89 24.58 9.99
N GLY A 262 -4.68 25.22 8.83
CA GLY A 262 -3.44 25.15 8.08
C GLY A 262 -3.22 23.84 7.32
N ILE A 263 -4.26 23.02 7.14
CA ILE A 263 -4.18 21.75 6.40
C ILE A 263 -4.59 22.01 4.94
N ARG A 264 -3.65 21.87 4.00
CA ARG A 264 -3.96 21.95 2.57
C ARG A 264 -4.62 20.65 2.09
N CYS A 265 -5.87 20.74 1.65
CA CYS A 265 -6.59 19.60 1.10
C CYS A 265 -6.55 19.55 -0.43
N TRP A 266 -6.51 18.33 -0.95
CA TRP A 266 -6.70 17.99 -2.36
C TRP A 266 -7.91 17.06 -2.46
N CYS A 267 -8.82 17.33 -3.38
CA CYS A 267 -10.05 16.57 -3.55
C CYS A 267 -9.93 15.63 -4.74
N GLY A 268 -9.85 14.33 -4.48
CA GLY A 268 -9.71 13.29 -5.49
C GLY A 268 -11.01 12.57 -5.80
N TYR A 269 -11.28 12.37 -7.09
CA TYR A 269 -12.15 11.32 -7.60
C TYR A 269 -11.28 10.17 -8.10
N GLY A 270 -11.62 8.94 -7.72
CA GLY A 270 -10.83 7.76 -8.03
C GLY A 270 -11.64 6.48 -7.88
N LEU A 271 -11.14 5.40 -8.48
CA LEU A 271 -11.80 4.09 -8.49
C LEU A 271 -10.79 2.94 -8.55
N THR A 272 -11.26 1.75 -8.16
CA THR A 272 -10.44 0.55 -8.08
C THR A 272 -9.78 0.20 -9.42
N GLU A 273 -10.52 0.32 -10.52
CA GLU A 273 -10.07 -0.03 -11.86
C GLU A 273 -8.90 0.85 -12.35
N PHE A 274 -8.72 2.04 -11.77
CA PHE A 274 -7.68 3.00 -12.14
C PHE A 274 -6.56 3.12 -11.09
N ALA A 275 -6.45 2.13 -10.20
CA ALA A 275 -5.37 2.08 -9.21
C ALA A 275 -5.30 3.33 -8.29
N SER A 276 -6.44 3.99 -8.05
CA SER A 276 -6.69 5.16 -7.18
C SER A 276 -7.24 6.38 -7.93
N THR A 277 -6.57 7.53 -7.89
CA THR A 277 -7.07 8.84 -8.31
C THR A 277 -7.02 9.01 -9.81
N VAL A 278 -8.11 9.54 -10.38
CA VAL A 278 -8.25 9.90 -11.80
C VAL A 278 -8.30 11.42 -11.98
N CYS A 279 -9.08 12.10 -11.14
CA CYS A 279 -9.17 13.56 -11.14
C CYS A 279 -8.83 14.09 -9.75
N ALA A 280 -8.08 15.19 -9.65
CA ALA A 280 -7.81 15.87 -8.39
C ALA A 280 -7.85 17.40 -8.58
N LYS A 281 -8.28 18.12 -7.55
CA LYS A 281 -8.23 19.59 -7.47
C LYS A 281 -7.89 20.08 -6.08
#